data_AF-G1VJD2-F1
#
_entry.id   AF-G1VJD2-F1
#
_cell.length_a   1.000
_cell.length_b   1.000
_cell.length_c   1.000
_cell.angle_alpha   90.00
_cell.angle_beta   90.00
_cell.angle_gamma   90.00
#
_symmetry.space_group_name_H-M   'P 1'
#
loop_
_entity.id
_entity.type
_entity.pdbx_description
1 polymer ?
#
loop_
_entity_poly.entity_id
_entity_poly.type
_entity_poly.pdbx_seq_one_letter_code
_entity_poly.pdbx_strand_id
1 'polypeptide(L)'
;MEVLCSPVNGKATMLENVHDEMFSEKMLGDGIAVIPDENELRSPVEGTVTMIYETQHAIGIQTDLGTDILIHIGIDTVQLHGVPFQTKAKVGDRVKQGDLLTIVDWDMIRNKNMDVIVPIIVTNKRVDQMKTNGDIRVGEPLFEIV
;
A
#
# COMPACT_ATOMS: atom_id res chain seq x y z
N MET A 1 -15.54 -12.07 -6.65
CA MET A 1 -14.13 -11.91 -7.03
C MET A 1 -13.84 -10.45 -6.94
N GLU A 2 -12.83 -10.09 -6.16
CA GLU A 2 -12.47 -8.72 -5.83
C GLU A 2 -11.07 -8.47 -6.40
N VAL A 3 -10.89 -7.39 -7.14
CA VAL A 3 -9.60 -7.02 -7.73
C VAL A 3 -9.05 -5.86 -6.94
N LEU A 4 -7.80 -5.98 -6.51
CA LEU A 4 -7.09 -4.89 -5.88
C LEU A 4 -6.25 -4.16 -6.94
N CYS A 5 -6.42 -2.84 -7.01
CA CYS A 5 -5.72 -2.01 -7.98
C CYS A 5 -4.53 -1.27 -7.35
N SER A 6 -3.61 -0.76 -8.16
CA SER A 6 -2.46 -0.02 -7.64
C SER A 6 -2.91 1.27 -6.94
N PRO A 7 -2.43 1.55 -5.71
CA PRO A 7 -2.70 2.81 -5.02
C PRO A 7 -1.78 3.95 -5.46
N VAL A 8 -0.72 3.66 -6.21
CA VAL A 8 0.30 4.62 -6.67
C VAL A 8 0.67 4.34 -8.12
N ASN A 9 1.14 5.37 -8.82
CA ASN A 9 1.91 5.19 -10.05
C ASN A 9 3.33 4.73 -9.73
N GLY A 10 3.91 3.89 -10.59
CA GLY A 10 5.31 3.49 -10.47
C GLY A 10 5.63 2.14 -11.09
N LYS A 11 6.47 1.35 -10.40
CA LYS A 11 6.91 0.04 -10.86
C LYS A 11 6.50 -1.06 -9.90
N ALA A 12 5.68 -1.99 -10.37
CA ALA A 12 5.28 -3.17 -9.61
C ALA A 12 6.45 -4.15 -9.47
N THR A 13 6.50 -4.84 -8.34
CA THR A 13 7.45 -5.91 -8.04
C THR A 13 6.85 -6.90 -7.04
N MET A 14 7.33 -8.13 -7.08
CA MET A 14 6.99 -9.19 -6.14
C MET A 14 7.41 -8.82 -4.71
N LEU A 15 6.64 -9.27 -3.70
CA LEU A 15 7.00 -9.08 -2.29
C LEU A 15 8.34 -9.71 -1.95
N GLU A 16 8.67 -10.83 -2.58
CA GLU A 16 9.94 -11.56 -2.45
C GLU A 16 11.17 -10.70 -2.82
N ASN A 17 10.97 -9.60 -3.56
CA ASN A 17 12.03 -8.65 -3.90
C ASN A 17 12.12 -7.47 -2.91
N VAL A 18 11.24 -7.39 -1.92
CA VAL A 18 11.28 -6.37 -0.86
C VAL A 18 12.38 -6.73 0.14
N HIS A 19 13.23 -5.78 0.49
CA HIS A 19 14.33 -6.00 1.44
C HIS A 19 13.88 -5.92 2.91
N ASP A 20 12.83 -6.65 3.25
CA ASP A 20 12.27 -6.77 4.61
C ASP A 20 11.61 -8.15 4.75
N GLU A 21 12.02 -8.95 5.73
CA GLU A 21 11.57 -10.33 5.91
C GLU A 21 10.06 -10.44 6.21
N MET A 22 9.46 -9.46 6.89
CA MET A 22 8.02 -9.50 7.17
C MET A 22 7.19 -9.48 5.88
N PHE A 23 7.70 -8.79 4.84
CA PHE A 23 7.06 -8.72 3.53
C PHE A 23 7.55 -9.80 2.58
N SER A 24 8.86 -10.03 2.46
CA SER A 24 9.42 -10.98 1.50
C SER A 24 9.11 -12.43 1.81
N GLU A 25 8.93 -12.77 3.09
CA GLU A 25 8.44 -14.08 3.53
C GLU A 25 6.91 -14.13 3.73
N LYS A 26 6.20 -13.03 3.39
CA LYS A 26 4.74 -12.94 3.45
C LYS A 26 4.15 -13.26 4.84
N MET A 27 4.89 -12.90 5.90
CA MET A 27 4.52 -13.23 7.28
C MET A 27 3.21 -12.55 7.73
N LEU A 28 2.93 -11.36 7.20
CA LEU A 28 1.75 -10.57 7.53
C LEU A 28 0.56 -10.81 6.58
N GLY A 29 0.81 -11.38 5.41
CA GLY A 29 -0.14 -11.49 4.31
C GLY A 29 0.56 -11.57 2.95
N ASP A 30 -0.22 -11.77 1.89
CA ASP A 30 0.29 -11.88 0.52
C ASP A 30 -0.23 -10.71 -0.34
N GLY A 31 0.47 -10.40 -1.43
CA GLY A 31 0.19 -9.25 -2.28
C GLY A 31 1.32 -8.91 -3.24
N ILE A 32 1.47 -7.62 -3.51
CA ILE A 32 2.45 -7.03 -4.44
C ILE A 32 3.01 -5.75 -3.82
N ALA A 33 4.23 -5.38 -4.18
CA ALA A 33 4.81 -4.10 -3.82
C ALA A 33 4.98 -3.20 -5.05
N VAL A 34 4.97 -1.88 -4.83
CA VAL A 34 5.17 -0.88 -5.90
C VAL A 34 6.22 0.14 -5.46
N ILE A 35 7.17 0.44 -6.35
CA ILE A 35 8.12 1.55 -6.16
C ILE A 35 7.47 2.81 -6.77
N PRO A 36 7.08 3.80 -5.95
CA PRO A 36 6.28 4.93 -6.41
C PRO A 36 7.10 5.96 -7.20
N ASP A 37 6.48 6.57 -8.20
CA ASP A 37 7.04 7.68 -8.99
C ASP A 37 6.28 9.01 -8.81
N GLU A 38 5.23 9.03 -7.98
CA GLU A 38 4.45 10.21 -7.63
C GLU A 38 4.15 10.27 -6.14
N ASN A 39 3.83 11.47 -5.63
CA ASN A 39 3.65 11.71 -4.20
C ASN A 39 2.27 11.29 -3.67
N GLU A 40 1.28 11.07 -4.53
CA GLU A 40 -0.08 10.74 -4.09
C GLU A 40 -0.25 9.23 -3.93
N LEU A 41 -0.79 8.83 -2.78
CA LEU A 41 -1.23 7.47 -2.52
C LEU A 41 -2.74 7.46 -2.36
N ARG A 42 -3.40 6.64 -3.17
CA ARG A 42 -4.85 6.57 -3.32
C ARG A 42 -5.40 5.23 -2.87
N SER A 43 -6.71 5.15 -2.66
CA SER A 43 -7.33 3.90 -2.23
C SER A 43 -7.27 2.87 -3.36
N PRO A 44 -6.79 1.65 -3.08
CA PRO A 44 -6.73 0.58 -4.09
C PRO A 44 -8.10 -0.10 -4.30
N VAL A 45 -9.07 0.18 -3.43
CA VAL A 45 -10.38 -0.50 -3.35
C VAL A 45 -11.49 0.46 -2.88
N GLU A 46 -12.73 -0.03 -2.91
CA GLU A 46 -13.82 0.54 -2.13
C GLU A 46 -13.94 -0.15 -0.77
N GLY A 47 -14.14 0.62 0.30
CA GLY A 47 -14.23 0.08 1.65
C GLY A 47 -14.24 1.14 2.74
N THR A 48 -13.87 0.71 3.94
CA THR A 48 -13.77 1.58 5.13
C THR A 48 -12.34 1.59 5.64
N VAL A 49 -11.79 2.77 5.89
CA VAL A 49 -10.47 2.91 6.53
C VAL A 49 -10.61 2.46 7.99
N THR A 50 -9.98 1.34 8.32
CA THR A 50 -10.10 0.72 9.65
C THR A 50 -8.97 1.12 10.58
N MET A 51 -7.84 1.51 10.01
CA MET A 51 -6.64 1.84 10.78
C MET A 51 -5.77 2.85 10.03
N ILE A 52 -5.19 3.78 10.78
CA ILE A 52 -4.06 4.59 10.35
C ILE A 52 -3.07 4.55 11.53
N TYR A 53 -1.85 4.09 11.31
CA TYR A 53 -0.85 4.06 12.38
C TYR A 53 -0.53 5.48 12.88
N GLU A 54 -0.15 5.61 14.16
CA GLU A 54 0.17 6.91 14.77
C GLU A 54 1.27 7.67 13.99
N THR A 55 2.28 6.94 13.51
CA THR A 55 3.36 7.50 12.67
C THR A 55 3.01 7.57 11.19
N GLN A 56 1.75 7.31 10.81
CA GLN A 56 1.14 7.46 9.48
C GLN A 56 1.76 6.64 8.33
N HIS A 57 2.74 5.77 8.61
CA HIS A 57 3.43 4.95 7.62
C HIS A 57 2.62 3.77 7.09
N ALA A 58 1.44 3.48 7.65
CA ALA A 58 0.61 2.39 7.18
C ALA A 58 -0.89 2.67 7.39
N ILE A 59 -1.69 2.22 6.42
CA ILE A 59 -3.13 2.42 6.35
C ILE A 59 -3.80 1.07 6.14
N GLY A 60 -4.78 0.76 6.97
CA GLY A 60 -5.64 -0.42 6.87
C GLY A 60 -6.99 -0.06 6.28
N ILE A 61 -7.47 -0.87 5.34
CA ILE A 61 -8.80 -0.75 4.72
C ILE A 61 -9.49 -2.11 4.76
N GLN A 62 -10.73 -2.15 5.23
CA GLN A 62 -11.57 -3.33 5.08
C GLN A 62 -12.59 -3.07 3.96
N THR A 63 -12.65 -3.99 3.01
CA THR A 63 -13.61 -3.91 1.91
C THR A 63 -15.01 -4.32 2.37
N ASP A 64 -16.02 -3.99 1.58
CA ASP A 64 -17.41 -4.39 1.87
C ASP A 64 -17.62 -5.91 1.86
N LEU A 65 -16.68 -6.64 1.26
CA LEU A 65 -16.62 -8.09 1.22
C LEU A 65 -15.79 -8.69 2.37
N GLY A 66 -15.37 -7.86 3.34
CA GLY A 66 -14.62 -8.27 4.52
C GLY A 66 -13.17 -8.65 4.24
N THR A 67 -12.57 -8.18 3.15
CA THR A 67 -11.14 -8.35 2.90
C THR A 67 -10.37 -7.29 3.66
N ASP A 68 -9.36 -7.69 4.43
CA ASP A 68 -8.50 -6.77 5.16
C ASP A 68 -7.23 -6.48 4.36
N ILE A 69 -7.06 -5.21 4.00
CA ILE A 69 -5.94 -4.71 3.19
C ILE A 69 -5.04 -3.86 4.07
N LEU A 70 -3.74 -4.07 3.94
CA LEU A 70 -2.71 -3.22 4.54
C LEU A 70 -1.86 -2.59 3.44
N ILE A 71 -1.73 -1.27 3.48
CA ILE A 71 -0.81 -0.50 2.66
C ILE A 71 0.29 0.01 3.57
N HIS A 72 1.52 -0.45 3.36
CA HIS A 72 2.70 -0.02 4.10
C HIS A 72 3.56 0.91 3.23
N ILE A 73 3.94 2.08 3.75
CA ILE A 73 4.47 3.20 2.95
C ILE A 73 5.97 3.34 3.21
N GLY A 74 6.80 2.75 2.35
CA GLY A 74 8.24 2.63 2.56
C GLY A 74 8.60 1.55 3.58
N ILE A 75 9.89 1.26 3.76
CA ILE A 75 10.40 0.37 4.82
C ILE A 75 11.08 1.23 5.89
N ASP A 76 10.93 0.84 7.16
CA ASP A 76 11.46 1.56 8.34
C ASP A 76 10.97 3.01 8.53
N THR A 77 10.02 3.48 7.71
CA THR A 77 9.50 4.85 7.76
C THR A 77 8.70 5.17 9.02
N VAL A 78 8.34 4.15 9.82
CA VAL A 78 7.85 4.31 11.21
C VAL A 78 8.78 5.21 12.04
N GLN A 79 10.10 5.17 11.80
CA GLN A 79 11.12 5.96 12.49
C GLN A 79 11.06 7.45 12.15
N LEU A 80 10.28 7.84 11.12
CA LEU A 80 10.11 9.23 10.71
C LEU A 80 8.95 9.93 11.41
N HIS A 81 8.26 9.25 12.33
CA HIS A 81 7.27 9.83 13.24
C HIS A 81 6.20 10.71 12.55
N GLY A 82 5.69 10.27 11.40
CA GLY A 82 4.63 10.99 10.69
C GLY A 82 5.11 12.15 9.79
N VAL A 83 6.36 12.58 9.91
CA VAL A 83 6.86 13.80 9.24
C VAL A 83 6.71 13.81 7.71
N PRO A 84 6.99 12.72 6.96
CA PRO A 84 6.88 12.73 5.50
C PRO A 84 5.44 12.56 5.00
N PHE A 85 4.47 12.32 5.89
CA PHE A 85 3.12 11.94 5.51
C PHE A 85 2.13 13.06 5.77
N GLN A 86 1.33 13.38 4.77
CA GLN A 86 0.22 14.31 4.87
C GLN A 86 -1.12 13.60 4.64
N THR A 87 -1.46 12.72 5.59
CA THR A 87 -2.66 11.87 5.49
C THR A 87 -3.94 12.70 5.49
N LYS A 88 -4.83 12.42 4.54
CA LYS A 88 -6.12 13.08 4.35
C LYS A 88 -7.28 12.23 4.84
N ALA A 89 -7.17 10.92 4.67
CA ALA A 89 -8.13 9.95 5.19
C ALA A 89 -8.12 9.90 6.73
N LYS A 90 -9.23 9.48 7.31
CA LYS A 90 -9.41 9.24 8.74
C LYS A 90 -9.96 7.84 8.97
N VAL A 91 -9.69 7.28 10.14
CA VAL A 91 -10.33 6.04 10.57
C VAL A 91 -11.85 6.23 10.60
N GLY A 92 -12.57 5.28 10.01
CA GLY A 92 -14.02 5.31 9.83
C GLY A 92 -14.48 5.93 8.51
N ASP A 93 -13.59 6.57 7.73
CA ASP A 93 -13.97 7.11 6.42
C ASP A 93 -14.31 5.97 5.44
N ARG A 94 -15.38 6.20 4.66
CA ARG A 94 -15.67 5.40 3.46
C ARG A 94 -14.86 5.94 2.30
N VAL A 95 -14.14 5.06 1.62
CA VAL A 95 -13.30 5.39 0.46
C VAL A 95 -13.71 4.55 -0.74
N LYS A 96 -13.55 5.11 -1.92
CA LYS A 96 -13.66 4.44 -3.22
C LYS A 96 -12.29 4.30 -3.84
N GLN A 97 -12.16 3.35 -4.78
CA GLN A 97 -10.94 3.20 -5.55
C GLN A 97 -10.55 4.55 -6.20
N GLY A 98 -9.29 4.94 -6.01
CA GLY A 98 -8.74 6.20 -6.52
C GLY A 98 -8.90 7.40 -5.58
N ASP A 99 -9.66 7.31 -4.49
CA ASP A 99 -9.75 8.39 -3.51
C ASP A 99 -8.39 8.67 -2.85
N LEU A 100 -8.04 9.94 -2.65
CA LEU A 100 -6.76 10.31 -2.04
C LEU A 100 -6.71 9.90 -0.57
N LEU A 101 -5.72 9.09 -0.19
CA LEU A 101 -5.49 8.68 1.19
C LEU A 101 -4.44 9.56 1.86
N THR A 102 -3.28 9.70 1.24
CA THR A 102 -2.16 10.47 1.78
C THR A 102 -1.27 11.02 0.67
N ILE A 103 -0.52 12.08 1.00
CA ILE A 103 0.55 12.62 0.17
C ILE A 103 1.85 12.34 0.90
N VAL A 104 2.84 11.80 0.19
CA VAL A 104 4.11 11.33 0.76
C VAL A 104 5.27 12.15 0.18
N ASP A 105 6.14 12.62 1.06
CA ASP A 105 7.44 13.22 0.68
C ASP A 105 8.48 12.10 0.48
N TRP A 106 8.49 11.53 -0.73
CA TRP A 106 9.44 10.46 -1.08
C TRP A 106 10.89 10.94 -1.08
N ASP A 107 11.15 12.21 -1.37
CA ASP A 107 12.51 12.75 -1.39
C ASP A 107 13.08 12.81 0.04
N MET A 108 12.26 13.17 1.03
CA MET A 108 12.64 13.07 2.43
C MET A 108 13.01 11.63 2.83
N ILE A 109 12.21 10.65 2.43
CA ILE A 109 12.45 9.23 2.74
C ILE A 109 13.77 8.76 2.09
N ARG A 110 14.00 9.10 0.81
CA ARG A 110 15.25 8.79 0.10
C ARG A 110 16.46 9.45 0.75
N ASN A 111 16.34 10.71 1.18
CA ASN A 111 17.42 11.44 1.86
C ASN A 111 17.79 10.84 3.23
N LYS A 112 16.93 9.98 3.80
CA LYS A 112 17.20 9.19 5.00
C LYS A 112 17.74 7.78 4.70
N ASN A 113 18.03 7.47 3.44
CA ASN A 113 18.45 6.15 2.96
C ASN A 113 17.46 5.03 3.31
N MET A 114 16.17 5.36 3.36
CA MET A 114 15.10 4.39 3.59
C MET A 114 14.50 3.94 2.25
N ASP A 115 13.99 2.71 2.21
CA ASP A 115 13.33 2.19 1.01
C ASP A 115 11.95 2.85 0.84
N VAL A 116 11.65 3.30 -0.37
CA VAL A 116 10.37 3.95 -0.73
C VAL A 116 9.33 2.95 -1.23
N ILE A 117 9.71 1.67 -1.36
CA ILE A 117 8.80 0.62 -1.82
C ILE A 117 7.54 0.55 -0.94
N VAL A 118 6.38 0.37 -1.58
CA VAL A 118 5.07 0.33 -0.94
C VAL A 118 4.51 -1.07 -1.04
N PRO A 119 4.61 -1.92 -0.01
CA PRO A 119 3.88 -3.18 0.06
C PRO A 119 2.37 -2.95 0.17
N ILE A 120 1.60 -3.65 -0.67
CA ILE A 120 0.14 -3.70 -0.62
C ILE A 120 -0.29 -5.16 -0.48
N ILE A 121 -0.80 -5.51 0.70
CA ILE A 121 -1.06 -6.90 1.06
C ILE A 121 -2.49 -7.11 1.55
N VAL A 122 -2.94 -8.35 1.44
CA VAL A 122 -4.17 -8.86 2.03
C VAL A 122 -3.79 -9.79 3.19
N THR A 123 -4.37 -9.53 4.36
CA THR A 123 -3.95 -10.21 5.61
C THR A 123 -4.86 -11.37 6.02
N ASN A 124 -6.03 -11.50 5.40
CA ASN A 124 -7.06 -12.47 5.83
C ASN A 124 -7.62 -13.38 4.72
N LYS A 125 -7.16 -13.23 3.47
CA LYS A 125 -7.58 -14.02 2.30
C LYS A 125 -6.40 -14.32 1.38
N ARG A 126 -6.62 -15.16 0.37
CA ARG A 126 -5.59 -15.50 -0.62
C ARG A 126 -5.62 -14.50 -1.78
N VAL A 127 -4.50 -14.40 -2.48
CA VAL A 127 -4.37 -13.54 -3.66
C VAL A 127 -3.78 -14.33 -4.82
N ASP A 128 -4.27 -14.05 -6.02
CA ASP A 128 -3.71 -14.55 -7.27
C ASP A 128 -3.14 -13.34 -8.05
N GLN A 129 -1.82 -13.31 -8.19
CA GLN A 129 -1.11 -12.16 -8.73
C GLN A 129 -1.34 -11.99 -10.23
N MET A 130 -1.72 -10.79 -10.65
CA MET A 130 -1.96 -10.46 -12.07
C MET A 130 -0.80 -9.65 -12.68
N LYS A 131 -0.19 -8.76 -11.87
CA LYS A 131 0.95 -7.93 -12.25
C LYS A 131 2.09 -8.14 -11.26
N THR A 132 3.21 -8.64 -11.77
CA THR A 132 4.39 -8.99 -10.95
C THR A 132 5.64 -8.16 -11.27
N ASN A 133 5.64 -7.41 -12.38
CA ASN A 133 6.73 -6.53 -12.77
C ASN A 133 6.30 -5.37 -13.69
N GLY A 134 7.19 -4.38 -13.83
CA GLY A 134 7.09 -3.30 -14.81
C GLY A 134 6.20 -2.15 -14.37
N ASP A 135 5.94 -1.22 -15.30
CA ASP A 135 5.18 -0.01 -15.01
C ASP A 135 3.72 -0.35 -14.67
N ILE A 136 3.17 0.36 -13.70
CA ILE A 136 1.79 0.28 -13.21
C ILE A 136 1.28 1.68 -12.90
N ARG A 137 -0.01 1.92 -13.18
CA ARG A 137 -0.68 3.19 -12.85
C ARG A 137 -1.76 3.00 -11.79
N VAL A 138 -2.09 4.08 -11.09
CA VAL A 138 -3.22 4.13 -10.15
C VAL A 138 -4.46 3.58 -10.83
N GLY A 139 -5.11 2.64 -10.15
CA GLY A 139 -6.34 2.02 -10.62
C GLY A 139 -6.15 0.88 -11.63
N GLU A 140 -4.92 0.59 -12.08
CA GLU A 140 -4.65 -0.63 -12.82
C GLU A 140 -4.60 -1.86 -11.88
N PRO A 141 -5.09 -3.04 -12.31
CA PRO A 141 -5.10 -4.25 -11.47
C PRO A 141 -3.71 -4.72 -11.06
N LEU A 142 -3.54 -5.05 -9.77
CA LEU A 142 -2.34 -5.71 -9.23
C LEU A 142 -2.56 -7.23 -9.09
N PHE A 143 -3.65 -7.61 -8.44
CA PHE A 143 -3.97 -9.00 -8.14
C PHE A 143 -5.47 -9.20 -7.86
N GLU A 144 -5.90 -10.45 -7.98
CA GLU A 144 -7.23 -10.89 -7.62
C GLU A 144 -7.24 -11.48 -6.21
N ILE A 145 -8.34 -11.30 -5.48
CA ILE A 145 -8.55 -11.83 -4.13
C ILE A 145 -9.49 -13.04 -4.22
N VAL A 146 -9.03 -14.18 -3.69
CA VAL A 146 -9.69 -15.50 -3.79
C VAL A 146 -10.02 -16.12 -2.43
#